data_AF-A0A370I2W8-F1
#
_entry.id   AF-A0A370I2W8-F1
#
_cell.length_a   1.000
_cell.length_b   1.000
_cell.length_c   1.000
_cell.angle_alpha   90.00
_cell.angle_beta   90.00
_cell.angle_gamma   90.00
#
_symmetry.space_group_name_H-M   'P 1'
#
loop_
_entity.id
_entity.type
_entity.pdbx_description
1 polymer ?
#
loop_
_entity_poly.entity_id
_entity_poly.type
_entity_poly.pdbx_seq_one_letter_code
_entity_poly.pdbx_strand_id
1 'polypeptide(L)'
;MRSRAEFEAAFPDVELQPIHGDSPAANIVRTIGGALYSDFELVNLGPVEWDMAFLGAIGGDAYNTAARRCGGRELDERVLRFVDAVGMCRTVACLALVPRLPILAEALRPALDRWQTMPPVGDILRG
;
A
#
# COMPACT_ATOMS: atom_id res chain seq x y z
N MET A 1 16.20 2.79 0.65
CA MET A 1 15.42 3.50 -0.37
C MET A 1 15.33 4.98 -0.01
N ARG A 2 16.07 5.84 -0.71
CA ARG A 2 16.09 7.29 -0.49
C ARG A 2 15.89 8.09 -1.78
N SER A 3 15.88 7.42 -2.93
CA SER A 3 15.69 8.06 -4.24
C SER A 3 14.92 7.15 -5.19
N ARG A 4 14.40 7.74 -6.26
CA ARG A 4 13.80 7.01 -7.39
C ARG A 4 14.81 6.06 -8.03
N ALA A 5 16.03 6.50 -8.26
CA ALA A 5 17.07 5.67 -8.88
C ALA A 5 17.41 4.43 -8.04
N GLU A 6 17.40 4.55 -6.71
CA GLU A 6 17.55 3.38 -5.83
C GLU A 6 16.36 2.41 -5.95
N PHE A 7 15.13 2.94 -6.12
CA PHE A 7 13.93 2.12 -6.31
C PHE A 7 13.99 1.37 -7.63
N GLU A 8 14.26 2.07 -8.73
CA GLU A 8 14.36 1.47 -10.06
C GLU A 8 15.52 0.46 -10.14
N ALA A 9 16.64 0.72 -9.45
CA ALA A 9 17.73 -0.26 -9.34
C ALA A 9 17.35 -1.49 -8.52
N ALA A 10 16.55 -1.33 -7.46
CA ALA A 10 16.06 -2.45 -6.68
C ALA A 10 15.00 -3.24 -7.46
N PHE A 11 14.12 -2.58 -8.21
CA PHE A 11 12.96 -3.15 -8.90
C PHE A 11 12.94 -2.74 -10.40
N PRO A 12 13.84 -3.29 -11.23
CA PRO A 12 14.05 -2.81 -12.60
C PRO A 12 12.86 -3.01 -13.53
N ASP A 13 12.01 -4.01 -13.27
CA ASP A 13 10.85 -4.35 -14.12
C ASP A 13 9.55 -3.67 -13.66
N VAL A 14 9.64 -2.74 -12.71
CA VAL A 14 8.48 -2.12 -12.06
C VAL A 14 8.36 -0.66 -12.50
N GLU A 15 7.33 -0.39 -13.29
CA GLU A 15 7.01 0.96 -13.75
C GLU A 15 6.43 1.82 -12.62
N LEU A 16 6.86 3.08 -12.58
CA LEU A 16 6.31 4.11 -11.71
C LEU A 16 5.24 4.91 -12.47
N GLN A 17 4.02 4.90 -11.96
CA GLN A 17 2.85 5.55 -12.58
C GLN A 17 2.16 6.50 -11.58
N PRO A 18 1.25 7.38 -12.03
CA PRO A 18 0.39 8.12 -11.12
C PRO A 18 -0.42 7.14 -10.26
N ILE A 19 -0.30 7.28 -8.95
CA ILE A 19 -1.03 6.50 -7.95
C ILE A 19 -1.90 7.43 -7.11
N HIS A 20 -2.92 6.87 -6.47
CA HIS A 20 -3.72 7.56 -5.47
C HIS A 20 -2.87 7.91 -4.24
N GLY A 21 -1.98 7.00 -3.81
CA GLY A 21 -1.06 7.20 -2.70
C GLY A 21 -1.67 7.01 -1.29
N ASP A 22 -3.00 6.96 -1.23
CA ASP A 22 -3.83 6.70 -0.04
C ASP A 22 -5.17 6.06 -0.42
N SER A 23 -5.16 4.82 -0.90
CA SER A 23 -6.35 4.13 -1.44
C SER A 23 -6.91 3.01 -0.54
N PRO A 24 -7.11 3.19 0.77
CA PRO A 24 -7.84 2.20 1.55
C PRO A 24 -9.27 2.08 1.02
N ALA A 25 -9.90 0.93 1.24
CA ALA A 25 -11.29 0.70 0.84
C ALA A 25 -12.28 1.74 1.43
N ALA A 26 -11.91 2.39 2.55
CA ALA A 26 -12.69 3.48 3.15
C ALA A 26 -12.82 4.72 2.25
N ASN A 27 -11.87 4.93 1.33
CA ASN A 27 -11.88 6.06 0.40
C ASN A 27 -12.72 5.78 -0.87
N ILE A 28 -13.33 4.59 -0.97
CA ILE A 28 -14.22 4.21 -2.08
C ILE A 28 -15.66 4.63 -1.77
N VAL A 29 -16.20 5.51 -2.60
CA VAL A 29 -17.59 5.98 -2.54
C VAL A 29 -18.42 5.31 -3.63
N ARG A 30 -19.53 4.70 -3.24
CA ARG A 30 -20.52 4.19 -4.20
C ARG A 30 -21.35 5.34 -4.76
N THR A 31 -21.34 5.50 -6.08
CA THR A 31 -22.14 6.50 -6.79
C THR A 31 -23.14 5.82 -7.73
N ILE A 32 -24.07 6.60 -8.29
CA ILE A 32 -25.00 6.11 -9.33
C ILE A 32 -24.29 5.59 -10.59
N GLY A 33 -23.05 6.04 -10.85
CA GLY A 33 -22.23 5.64 -11.99
C GLY A 33 -21.22 4.53 -11.68
N GLY A 34 -21.22 4.00 -10.46
CA GLY A 34 -20.23 3.03 -9.99
C GLY A 34 -19.40 3.53 -8.82
N ALA A 35 -18.45 2.71 -8.38
CA ALA A 35 -17.54 3.05 -7.30
C ALA A 35 -16.47 4.04 -7.79
N LEU A 36 -16.23 5.11 -7.04
CA LEU A 36 -15.16 6.09 -7.28
C LEU A 36 -14.28 6.23 -6.05
N TYR A 37 -13.00 6.52 -6.24
CA TYR A 37 -12.12 6.92 -5.15
C TYR A 37 -12.31 8.40 -4.81
N SER A 38 -11.99 8.74 -3.57
CA SER A 38 -11.97 10.10 -3.00
C SER A 38 -10.67 10.31 -2.23
N ASP A 39 -10.38 11.54 -1.83
CA ASP A 39 -9.20 11.87 -0.98
C ASP A 39 -7.83 11.73 -1.68
N PHE A 40 -7.67 12.43 -2.81
CA PHE A 40 -6.46 12.41 -3.65
C PHE A 40 -5.29 13.26 -3.09
N GLU A 41 -5.19 13.46 -1.78
CA GLU A 41 -4.19 14.35 -1.19
C GLU A 41 -2.75 13.81 -1.25
N LEU A 42 -2.58 12.48 -1.42
CA LEU A 42 -1.27 11.83 -1.52
C LEU A 42 -0.88 11.38 -2.94
N VAL A 43 -1.56 11.90 -3.98
CA VAL A 43 -1.25 11.57 -5.37
C VAL A 43 0.21 11.86 -5.70
N ASN A 44 0.90 10.85 -6.21
CA ASN A 44 2.30 10.95 -6.63
C ASN A 44 2.63 9.87 -7.67
N LEU A 45 3.90 9.75 -8.05
CA LEU A 45 4.39 8.65 -8.88
C LEU A 45 4.91 7.50 -8.01
N GLY A 46 4.33 6.32 -8.17
CA GLY A 46 4.68 5.12 -7.42
C GLY A 46 4.39 3.83 -8.18
N PRO A 47 4.79 2.67 -7.63
CA PRO A 47 4.38 1.37 -8.17
C PRO A 47 2.89 1.15 -7.88
N VAL A 48 2.18 0.45 -8.77
CA VAL A 48 0.73 0.17 -8.58
C VAL A 48 0.44 -0.61 -7.30
N GLU A 49 1.41 -1.40 -6.85
CA GLU A 49 1.38 -2.12 -5.58
C GLU A 49 1.13 -1.19 -4.40
N TRP A 50 1.54 0.08 -4.47
CA TRP A 50 1.27 1.05 -3.41
C TRP A 50 -0.23 1.25 -3.18
N ASP A 51 -1.01 1.33 -4.26
CA ASP A 51 -2.47 1.50 -4.16
C ASP A 51 -3.21 0.18 -3.80
N MET A 52 -2.51 -0.95 -3.91
CA MET A 52 -3.02 -2.26 -3.51
C MET A 52 -2.56 -2.69 -2.12
N ALA A 53 -1.67 -1.92 -1.49
CA ALA A 53 -1.16 -2.17 -0.15
C ALA A 53 -2.33 -2.24 0.84
N PHE A 54 -2.21 -3.13 1.82
CA PHE A 54 -3.20 -3.36 2.89
C PHE A 54 -4.59 -3.89 2.46
N LEU A 55 -4.88 -4.10 1.17
CA LEU A 55 -6.12 -4.75 0.73
C LEU A 55 -6.10 -6.29 0.91
N GLY A 56 -4.95 -6.84 1.30
CA GLY A 56 -4.77 -8.26 1.58
C GLY A 56 -4.85 -9.16 0.33
N ALA A 57 -4.79 -10.48 0.54
CA ALA A 57 -4.75 -11.45 -0.55
C ALA A 57 -5.97 -11.36 -1.48
N ILE A 58 -7.17 -11.18 -0.91
CA ILE A 58 -8.40 -11.05 -1.70
C ILE A 58 -8.34 -9.84 -2.65
N GLY A 59 -7.84 -8.70 -2.16
CA GLY A 59 -7.67 -7.50 -2.99
C GLY A 59 -6.62 -7.70 -4.08
N GLY A 60 -5.48 -8.31 -3.74
CA GLY A 60 -4.42 -8.64 -4.70
C GLY A 60 -4.88 -9.60 -5.80
N ASP A 61 -5.60 -10.67 -5.44
CA ASP A 61 -6.12 -11.66 -6.39
C ASP A 61 -7.18 -11.06 -7.33
N ALA A 62 -8.03 -10.16 -6.80
CA ALA A 62 -9.00 -9.42 -7.58
C ALA A 62 -8.32 -8.51 -8.61
N TYR A 63 -7.26 -7.78 -8.19
CA TYR A 63 -6.45 -6.97 -9.09
C TYR A 63 -5.78 -7.83 -10.17
N ASN A 64 -5.07 -8.89 -9.79
CA ASN A 64 -4.35 -9.76 -10.74
C ASN A 64 -5.30 -10.39 -11.76
N THR A 65 -6.50 -10.77 -11.34
CA THR A 65 -7.54 -11.26 -12.24
C THR A 65 -8.00 -10.20 -13.24
N ALA A 66 -8.19 -8.95 -12.79
CA ALA A 66 -8.53 -7.84 -13.67
C ALA A 66 -7.38 -7.49 -14.62
N ALA A 67 -6.14 -7.42 -14.12
CA ALA A 67 -4.94 -7.14 -14.90
C ALA A 67 -4.79 -8.12 -16.06
N ARG A 68 -4.90 -9.44 -15.80
CA ARG A 68 -4.87 -10.47 -16.86
C ARG A 68 -5.93 -10.25 -17.93
N ARG A 69 -7.17 -9.91 -17.54
CA ARG A 69 -8.27 -9.68 -18.48
C ARG A 69 -8.04 -8.45 -19.37
N CYS A 70 -7.35 -7.45 -18.83
CA CYS A 70 -7.03 -6.21 -19.54
C CYS A 70 -5.67 -6.24 -20.25
N GLY A 71 -4.92 -7.36 -20.21
CA GLY A 71 -3.58 -7.45 -20.75
C GLY A 71 -2.53 -6.61 -19.99
N GLY A 72 -2.81 -6.27 -18.73
CA GLY A 72 -1.92 -5.54 -17.85
C GLY A 72 -0.99 -6.44 -17.03
N ARG A 73 -0.02 -5.82 -16.35
CA ARG A 73 0.92 -6.50 -15.45
C ARG A 73 0.22 -6.89 -14.15
N GLU A 74 0.48 -8.10 -13.67
CA GLU A 74 0.09 -8.52 -12.32
C GLU A 74 0.99 -7.89 -11.25
N LEU A 75 0.53 -7.86 -9.99
CA LEU A 75 1.31 -7.34 -8.87
C LEU A 75 2.61 -8.13 -8.69
N ASP A 76 3.69 -7.40 -8.49
CA ASP A 76 4.96 -7.98 -8.05
C ASP A 76 4.89 -8.19 -6.54
N GLU A 77 5.00 -9.45 -6.11
CA GLU A 77 4.86 -9.81 -4.70
C GLU A 77 5.97 -9.19 -3.84
N ARG A 78 7.19 -9.04 -4.37
CA ARG A 78 8.30 -8.44 -3.63
C ARG A 78 8.06 -6.95 -3.43
N VAL A 79 7.58 -6.25 -4.45
CA VAL A 79 7.18 -4.85 -4.33
C VAL A 79 6.01 -4.71 -3.37
N LEU A 80 4.99 -5.58 -3.45
CA LEU A 80 3.83 -5.53 -2.57
C LEU A 80 4.24 -5.69 -1.10
N ARG A 81 5.11 -6.66 -0.78
CA ARG A 81 5.66 -6.82 0.57
C ARG A 81 6.46 -5.60 1.00
N PHE A 82 7.24 -5.01 0.09
CA PHE A 82 8.02 -3.79 0.37
C PHE A 82 7.10 -2.62 0.72
N VAL A 83 6.07 -2.34 -0.09
CA VAL A 83 5.16 -1.22 0.16
C VAL A 83 4.26 -1.44 1.37
N ASP A 84 3.81 -2.68 1.63
CA ASP A 84 3.10 -3.03 2.87
C ASP A 84 3.99 -2.72 4.09
N ALA A 85 5.27 -3.08 4.04
CA ALA A 85 6.20 -2.84 5.14
C ALA A 85 6.51 -1.35 5.34
N VAL A 86 6.66 -0.59 4.25
CA VAL A 86 6.85 0.87 4.31
C VAL A 86 5.58 1.58 4.78
N GLY A 87 4.40 1.17 4.31
CA GLY A 87 3.13 1.78 4.68
C GLY A 87 2.80 1.64 6.16
N MET A 88 3.28 0.58 6.83
CA MET A 88 3.14 0.40 8.27
C MET A 88 3.81 1.51 9.10
N CYS A 89 4.79 2.24 8.53
CA CYS A 89 5.33 3.42 9.20
C CYS A 89 4.26 4.49 9.47
N ARG A 90 3.22 4.60 8.62
CA ARG A 90 2.09 5.52 8.85
C ARG A 90 1.27 5.08 10.07
N THR A 91 0.96 3.78 10.18
CA THR A 91 0.29 3.19 11.36
C THR A 91 1.07 3.47 12.65
N VAL A 92 2.39 3.27 12.62
CA VAL A 92 3.25 3.53 13.79
C VAL A 92 3.29 5.02 14.13
N ALA A 93 3.35 5.90 13.12
CA ALA A 93 3.32 7.35 13.34
C ALA A 93 2.01 7.82 14.03
N CYS A 94 0.87 7.19 13.71
CA CYS A 94 -0.41 7.51 14.35
C CYS A 94 -0.41 7.25 15.87
N LEU A 95 0.50 6.43 16.41
CA LEU A 95 0.62 6.25 17.87
C LEU A 95 0.95 7.55 18.61
N ALA A 96 1.62 8.51 17.95
CA ALA A 96 1.90 9.83 18.52
C ALA A 96 0.62 10.62 18.85
N LEU A 97 -0.51 10.28 18.21
CA LEU A 97 -1.80 10.93 18.42
C LEU A 97 -2.60 10.33 19.58
N VAL A 98 -2.24 9.14 20.08
CA VAL A 98 -2.97 8.42 21.14
C VAL A 98 -3.20 9.26 22.41
N PRO A 99 -2.25 10.08 22.91
CA PRO A 99 -2.50 10.92 24.09
C PRO A 99 -3.63 11.94 23.91
N ARG A 100 -3.94 12.30 22.65
CA ARG A 100 -5.00 13.25 22.29
C ARG A 100 -6.26 12.56 21.77
N LEU A 101 -6.12 11.36 21.20
CA LEU A 101 -7.19 10.53 20.65
C LEU A 101 -7.05 9.08 21.17
N PRO A 102 -7.41 8.79 22.45
CA PRO A 102 -7.16 7.49 23.06
C PRO A 102 -7.82 6.31 22.32
N ILE A 103 -8.94 6.55 21.63
CA ILE A 103 -9.62 5.55 20.80
C ILE A 103 -8.71 4.94 19.72
N LEU A 104 -7.68 5.67 19.27
CA LEU A 104 -6.71 5.15 18.31
C LEU A 104 -5.91 3.98 18.85
N ALA A 105 -5.69 3.87 20.17
CA ALA A 105 -4.93 2.76 20.74
C ALA A 105 -5.61 1.40 20.55
N GLU A 106 -6.94 1.37 20.50
CA GLU A 106 -7.70 0.17 20.18
C GLU A 106 -7.77 -0.03 18.67
N ALA A 107 -8.11 1.03 17.92
CA ALA A 107 -8.26 0.96 16.47
C ALA A 107 -6.97 0.53 15.74
N LEU A 108 -5.78 0.95 16.22
CA LEU A 108 -4.49 0.62 15.60
C LEU A 108 -3.98 -0.79 15.95
N ARG A 109 -4.54 -1.45 16.96
CA ARG A 109 -4.00 -2.70 17.50
C ARG A 109 -3.84 -3.82 16.47
N PRO A 110 -4.84 -4.12 15.61
CA PRO A 110 -4.68 -5.18 14.62
C PRO A 110 -3.54 -4.90 13.63
N ALA A 111 -3.34 -3.64 13.25
CA ALA A 111 -2.27 -3.24 12.34
C ALA A 111 -0.89 -3.33 13.02
N LEU A 112 -0.79 -3.03 14.31
CA LEU A 112 0.44 -3.18 15.10
C LEU A 112 0.80 -4.65 15.32
N ASP A 113 -0.17 -5.49 15.62
CA ASP A 113 0.03 -6.95 15.75
C ASP A 113 0.54 -7.53 14.43
N ARG A 114 -0.03 -7.08 13.28
CA ARG A 114 0.48 -7.45 11.96
C ARG A 114 1.92 -6.96 11.77
N TRP A 115 2.20 -5.69 12.01
CA TRP A 115 3.54 -5.10 11.84
C TRP A 115 4.63 -5.87 12.59
N GLN A 116 4.36 -6.34 13.82
CA GLN A 116 5.31 -7.12 14.62
C GLN A 116 5.71 -8.46 14.00
N THR A 117 4.91 -8.99 13.07
CA THR A 117 5.17 -10.27 12.38
C THR A 117 5.79 -10.09 10.99
N MET A 118 5.92 -8.85 10.51
CA MET A 118 6.45 -8.56 9.19
C MET A 118 7.98 -8.64 9.17
N PRO A 119 8.58 -9.11 8.07
CA PRO A 119 10.04 -9.09 7.93
C PRO A 119 10.55 -7.63 7.86
N PRO A 120 11.77 -7.35 8.35
CA PRO A 120 12.39 -6.05 8.18
C PRO A 120 12.47 -5.65 6.71
N VAL A 121 12.21 -4.37 6.40
CA VAL A 121 12.29 -3.83 5.02
C VAL A 121 13.64 -4.14 4.36
N GLY A 122 14.73 -4.11 5.14
CA GLY A 122 16.07 -4.41 4.64
C GLY A 122 16.23 -5.85 4.13
N ASP A 123 15.47 -6.80 4.65
CA ASP A 123 15.52 -8.20 4.21
C ASP A 123 14.71 -8.40 2.92
N ILE A 124 13.60 -7.68 2.77
CA ILE A 124 12.81 -7.66 1.52
C ILE A 124 13.63 -7.12 0.34
N LEU A 125 14.49 -6.12 0.59
CA LEU A 125 15.33 -5.52 -0.44
C LEU A 125 16.54 -6.39 -0.85
N ARG A 126 16.86 -7.44 -0.08
CA ARG A 126 18.02 -8.33 -0.32
C ARG A 126 17.68 -9.63 -1.04
N GLY A 127 16.42 -10.07 -0.99
CA GLY A 127 15.91 -11.25 -1.71
C GLY A 127 15.44 -10.89 -3.10
#